data_AF-A0A0Q7U9V8-F1
#
_entry.id   AF-A0A0Q7U9V8-F1
#
_cell.length_a   1.000
_cell.length_b   1.000
_cell.length_c   1.000
_cell.angle_alpha   90.00
_cell.angle_beta   90.00
_cell.angle_gamma   90.00
#
_symmetry.space_group_name_H-M   'P 1'
#
loop_
_entity.id
_entity.type
_entity.pdbx_description
1 polymer ?
#
loop_
_entity_poly.entity_id
_entity_poly.type
_entity_poly.pdbx_seq_one_letter_code
_entity_poly.pdbx_strand_id
1 'polypeptide(L)'
;MKFRIMYLEDKSKGLNGPARIGRVRFSKTGETLYYGGRTFEALRNSGLKANFSDTETGQPFWIAKARKAGDDRLYKGAGEPPVIDDDVREEYWRDVRGMPDPAAG
;
A
#
# COMPACT_ATOMS: atom_id res chain seq x y z
N MET A 1 3.36 -18.84 -4.74
CA MET A 1 2.52 -17.66 -4.43
C MET A 1 3.21 -16.42 -4.99
N LYS A 2 2.47 -15.47 -5.57
CA LYS A 2 3.05 -14.23 -6.10
C LYS A 2 2.90 -13.12 -5.07
N PHE A 3 4.02 -12.66 -4.53
CA PHE A 3 4.08 -11.47 -3.69
C PHE A 3 4.20 -10.22 -4.56
N ARG A 4 3.76 -9.08 -4.03
CA ARG A 4 3.83 -7.79 -4.71
C ARG A 4 4.17 -6.70 -3.70
N ILE A 5 5.05 -5.78 -4.08
CA ILE A 5 5.26 -4.54 -3.33
C ILE A 5 4.12 -3.59 -3.69
N MET A 6 3.37 -3.16 -2.68
CA MET A 6 2.20 -2.30 -2.85
C MET A 6 2.28 -1.13 -1.88
N TYR A 7 1.57 -0.07 -2.26
CA TYR A 7 1.27 1.06 -1.40
C TYR A 7 -0.05 0.80 -0.68
N LEU A 8 -0.08 1.03 0.63
CA LEU A 8 -1.24 0.87 1.50
C LEU A 8 -1.45 2.15 2.30
N GLU A 9 -2.62 2.75 2.21
CA GLU A 9 -2.96 3.97 2.95
C GLU A 9 -4.25 3.79 3.73
N ASP A 10 -4.18 4.09 5.03
CA ASP A 10 -5.32 4.09 5.92
C ASP A 10 -6.19 5.32 5.66
N LYS A 11 -7.47 5.11 5.33
CA LYS A 11 -8.45 6.18 5.08
C LYS A 11 -9.45 6.35 6.23
N SER A 12 -9.27 5.65 7.35
CA SER A 12 -10.19 5.68 8.50
C SER A 12 -10.32 7.06 9.14
N LYS A 13 -9.28 7.90 9.03
CA LYS A 13 -9.25 9.26 9.61
C LYS A 13 -9.35 10.38 8.57
N GLY A 14 -9.66 10.09 7.32
CA GLY A 14 -9.88 11.09 6.27
C GLY A 14 -9.22 10.77 4.93
N LEU A 15 -9.09 11.80 4.08
CA LEU A 15 -8.61 11.65 2.70
C LEU A 15 -7.11 11.40 2.56
N ASN A 16 -6.31 11.79 3.56
CA ASN A 16 -4.85 11.62 3.56
C ASN A 16 -4.44 11.03 4.92
N GLY A 17 -4.14 9.74 4.94
CA GLY A 17 -3.74 9.06 6.17
C GLY A 17 -2.31 8.55 6.14
N PRO A 18 -1.90 7.89 7.24
CA PRO A 18 -0.66 7.15 7.30
C PRO A 18 -0.60 6.12 6.17
N ALA A 19 0.56 6.00 5.54
CA ALA A 19 0.76 5.11 4.41
C ALA A 19 2.03 4.28 4.57
N ARG A 20 2.03 3.12 3.92
CA ARG A 20 3.15 2.18 3.90
C ARG A 20 3.42 1.64 2.51
N ILE A 21 4.69 1.30 2.27
CA ILE A 21 5.11 0.44 1.16
C ILE A 21 5.47 -0.91 1.76
N GLY A 22 4.78 -1.98 1.34
CA GLY A 22 4.89 -3.27 1.97
C GLY A 22 4.68 -4.46 1.04
N ARG A 23 5.15 -5.63 1.47
CA ARG A 23 4.98 -6.90 0.77
C ARG A 23 3.59 -7.45 1.02
N VAL A 24 2.79 -7.59 -0.03
CA VAL A 24 1.45 -8.15 0.07
C VAL A 24 1.33 -9.46 -0.70
N ARG A 25 0.35 -10.26 -0.28
CA ARG A 25 -0.10 -11.44 -1.00
C ARG A 25 -1.56 -11.30 -1.37
N PHE A 26 -1.92 -11.68 -2.60
CA PHE A 26 -3.31 -11.76 -3.02
C PHE A 26 -3.84 -13.20 -2.95
N SER A 27 -5.15 -13.35 -2.76
CA SER A 27 -5.86 -14.59 -3.08
C SER A 27 -5.80 -14.87 -4.59
N LYS A 28 -6.19 -16.09 -5.00
CA LYS A 28 -6.21 -16.46 -6.42
C LYS A 28 -7.11 -15.55 -7.26
N THR A 29 -8.22 -15.08 -6.69
CA THR A 29 -9.18 -14.18 -7.36
C THR A 29 -8.76 -12.71 -7.29
N GLY A 30 -7.79 -12.37 -6.44
CA GLY A 30 -7.37 -10.98 -6.19
C GLY A 30 -8.31 -10.18 -5.28
N GLU A 31 -9.37 -10.80 -4.77
CA GLU A 31 -10.37 -10.15 -3.92
C GLU A 31 -9.94 -10.01 -2.47
N THR A 32 -8.98 -10.83 -2.03
CA THR A 32 -8.42 -10.78 -0.68
C THR A 32 -6.95 -10.43 -0.75
N LEU A 33 -6.52 -9.53 0.12
CA LEU A 33 -5.13 -9.13 0.29
C LEU A 33 -4.68 -9.43 1.72
N TYR A 34 -3.47 -9.95 1.87
CA TYR A 34 -2.84 -10.25 3.14
C TYR A 34 -1.57 -9.41 3.29
N TYR A 35 -1.44 -8.72 4.42
CA TYR A 35 -0.31 -7.84 4.72
C TYR A 35 -0.13 -7.67 6.23
N GLY A 36 1.10 -7.86 6.74
CA GLY A 36 1.42 -7.57 8.15
C GLY A 36 0.54 -8.30 9.17
N GLY A 37 0.12 -9.54 8.87
CA GLY A 37 -0.81 -10.30 9.72
C GLY A 37 -2.29 -9.91 9.55
N ARG A 38 -2.59 -8.84 8.81
CA ARG A 38 -3.95 -8.36 8.55
C ARG A 38 -4.50 -8.91 7.23
N THR A 39 -5.81 -8.99 7.17
CA THR A 39 -6.56 -9.40 5.98
C THR A 39 -7.44 -8.25 5.51
N PHE A 40 -7.49 -8.07 4.20
CA PHE A 40 -8.25 -7.00 3.55
C PHE A 40 -9.10 -7.59 2.43
N GLU A 41 -10.30 -7.06 2.26
CA GLU A 41 -11.23 -7.45 1.20
C GLU A 41 -11.47 -6.29 0.25
N ALA A 42 -11.54 -6.61 -1.05
CA ALA A 42 -11.75 -5.62 -2.09
C ALA A 42 -13.16 -5.02 -1.99
N LEU A 43 -13.23 -3.69 -1.95
CA LEU A 43 -14.50 -2.96 -1.96
C LEU A 43 -14.94 -2.74 -3.41
N ARG A 44 -15.96 -3.48 -3.85
CA ARG A 44 -16.64 -3.22 -5.11
C ARG A 44 -17.63 -2.07 -4.90
N ASN A 45 -17.45 -0.95 -5.58
CA ASN A 45 -18.31 0.24 -5.52
C ASN A 45 -18.33 0.96 -4.14
N SER A 46 -17.19 1.04 -3.48
CA SER A 46 -17.04 1.95 -2.34
C SER A 46 -17.06 3.39 -2.87
N GLY A 47 -18.13 4.15 -2.63
CA GLY A 47 -18.16 5.60 -2.89
C GLY A 47 -17.12 6.38 -2.06
N LEU A 48 -16.52 5.72 -1.05
CA LEU A 48 -15.36 6.20 -0.31
C LEU A 48 -14.12 6.11 -1.23
N LYS A 49 -13.18 7.05 -1.10
CA LYS A 49 -11.90 7.06 -1.84
C LYS A 49 -10.94 5.95 -1.34
N ALA A 50 -11.45 4.73 -1.30
CA ALA A 50 -10.89 3.50 -0.79
C ALA A 50 -11.30 2.36 -1.73
N ASN A 51 -10.51 1.29 -1.74
CA ASN A 51 -10.73 0.13 -2.60
C ASN A 51 -10.56 -1.20 -1.86
N PHE A 52 -10.14 -1.17 -0.59
CA PHE A 52 -10.11 -2.32 0.31
C PHE A 52 -10.66 -1.91 1.67
N SER A 53 -11.16 -2.86 2.44
CA SER A 53 -11.43 -2.71 3.87
C SER A 53 -10.69 -3.78 4.66
N ASP A 54 -10.17 -3.40 5.82
CA ASP A 54 -9.65 -4.38 6.78
C ASP A 54 -10.81 -5.25 7.31
N THR A 55 -10.66 -6.57 7.27
CA THR A 55 -11.74 -7.51 7.63
C THR A 55 -12.04 -7.56 9.12
N GLU A 56 -11.08 -7.19 9.98
CA GLU A 56 -11.26 -7.20 11.43
C GLU A 56 -11.89 -5.89 11.93
N THR A 57 -11.46 -4.76 11.38
CA THR A 57 -11.85 -3.43 11.87
C THR A 57 -12.89 -2.73 11.00
N GLY A 58 -13.11 -3.19 9.76
CA GLY A 58 -13.95 -2.52 8.77
C GLY A 58 -13.38 -1.20 8.24
N GLN A 59 -12.15 -0.83 8.64
CA GLN A 59 -11.55 0.43 8.26
C GLN A 59 -11.24 0.48 6.75
N PRO A 60 -11.53 1.60 6.07
CA PRO A 60 -11.28 1.73 4.65
C PRO A 60 -9.80 1.98 4.37
N PHE A 61 -9.29 1.34 3.32
CA PHE A 61 -7.92 1.47 2.83
C PHE A 61 -7.90 1.80 1.34
N TRP A 62 -6.91 2.60 0.95
CA TRP A 62 -6.49 2.74 -0.43
C TRP A 62 -5.22 1.94 -0.66
N ILE A 63 -5.32 0.87 -1.46
CA ILE A 63 -4.21 -0.01 -1.78
C ILE A 63 -3.96 0.01 -3.28
N ALA A 64 -2.73 0.37 -3.67
CA ALA A 64 -2.35 0.53 -5.08
C ALA A 64 -0.96 -0.06 -5.34
N LYS A 65 -0.61 -0.25 -6.62
CA LYS A 65 0.77 -0.62 -6.96
C LYS A 65 1.70 0.50 -6.52
N ALA A 66 2.80 0.13 -5.87
CA ALA A 66 3.90 1.06 -5.64
C ALA A 66 4.45 1.54 -6.99
N ARG A 67 4.65 2.84 -7.14
CA ARG A 67 5.00 3.51 -8.39
C ARG A 67 6.48 3.87 -8.42
N LYS A 68 7.07 3.80 -9.62
CA LYS A 68 8.45 4.23 -9.87
C LYS A 68 8.70 5.68 -9.49
N ALA A 69 7.71 6.56 -9.69
CA ALA A 69 7.82 7.97 -9.34
C ALA A 69 7.60 8.25 -7.83
N GLY A 70 7.12 7.27 -7.05
CA GLY A 70 6.76 7.46 -5.64
C GLY A 70 5.53 8.32 -5.38
N ASP A 71 4.75 8.65 -6.43
CA ASP A 71 3.52 9.45 -6.35
C ASP A 71 2.29 8.56 -6.12
N ASP A 72 2.39 7.67 -5.13
CA ASP A 72 1.40 6.61 -4.87
C ASP A 72 0.09 7.10 -4.26
N ARG A 73 0.15 8.26 -3.59
CA ARG A 73 -1.01 8.92 -2.98
C ARG A 73 -2.03 9.32 -4.04
N LEU A 74 -3.31 9.16 -3.69
CA LEU A 74 -4.41 9.61 -4.55
C LEU A 74 -4.37 11.13 -4.79
N TYR A 75 -4.02 11.89 -3.76
CA TYR A 75 -3.78 13.34 -3.85
C TYR A 75 -2.27 13.60 -3.79
N LYS A 76 -1.69 14.00 -4.93
CA LYS A 76 -0.25 14.25 -5.05
C LYS A 76 0.18 15.39 -4.12
N GLY A 77 1.30 15.21 -3.43
CA GLY A 77 1.89 16.23 -2.54
C GLY A 77 1.15 16.45 -1.22
N ALA A 78 0.12 15.65 -0.91
CA ALA A 78 -0.60 15.73 0.37
C ALA A 78 -0.08 14.68 1.36
N GLY A 79 0.02 15.02 2.64
CA GLY A 79 0.40 14.09 3.71
C GLY A 79 1.87 13.67 3.73
N GLU A 80 2.24 12.90 4.75
CA GLU A 80 3.61 12.44 4.97
C GLU A 80 4.05 11.39 3.93
N PRO A 81 5.37 11.25 3.65
CA PRO A 81 5.88 10.12 2.89
C PRO A 81 5.45 8.77 3.49
N PRO A 82 5.21 7.72 2.68
CA PRO A 82 4.91 6.41 3.21
C PRO A 82 6.12 5.82 3.91
N VAL A 83 5.88 5.10 5.01
CA VAL A 83 6.92 4.28 5.66
C VAL A 83 7.19 3.05 4.80
N ILE A 84 8.45 2.80 4.45
CA ILE A 84 8.84 1.61 3.69
C ILE A 84 9.24 0.52 4.67
N ASP A 85 8.55 -0.62 4.61
CA ASP A 85 8.85 -1.77 5.47
C ASP A 85 10.27 -2.28 5.20
N ASP A 86 10.99 -2.66 6.25
CA ASP A 86 12.41 -3.03 6.15
C ASP A 86 12.63 -4.24 5.23
N ASP A 87 11.69 -5.20 5.20
CA ASP A 87 11.78 -6.43 4.42
C ASP A 87 11.63 -6.23 2.90
N VAL A 88 11.15 -5.07 2.47
CA VAL A 88 10.99 -4.69 1.06
C VAL A 88 11.84 -3.49 0.67
N ARG A 89 12.53 -2.82 1.61
CA ARG A 89 13.18 -1.53 1.33
C ARG A 89 14.16 -1.62 0.16
N GLU A 90 15.06 -2.59 0.19
CA GLU A 90 16.06 -2.79 -0.87
C GLU A 90 15.40 -3.13 -2.21
N GLU A 91 14.46 -4.07 -2.22
CA GLU A 91 13.71 -4.49 -3.41
C GLU A 91 12.89 -3.34 -4.01
N TYR A 92 12.25 -2.53 -3.17
CA TYR A 92 11.48 -1.37 -3.59
C TYR A 92 12.36 -0.32 -4.26
N TRP A 93 13.49 0.06 -3.65
CA TRP A 93 14.38 1.05 -4.24
C TRP A 93 15.00 0.55 -5.54
N ARG A 94 15.51 -0.68 -5.56
CA ARG A 94 16.15 -1.27 -6.73
C ARG A 94 15.18 -1.54 -7.87
N ASP A 95 14.08 -2.24 -7.60
CA ASP A 95 13.25 -2.85 -8.65
C ASP A 95 12.01 -2.01 -8.97
N VAL A 96 11.47 -1.25 -8.00
CA VAL A 96 10.32 -0.37 -8.23
C VAL A 96 10.77 1.04 -8.60
N ARG A 97 11.65 1.65 -7.79
CA ARG A 97 12.13 3.03 -8.02
C ARG A 97 13.24 3.08 -9.07
N GLY A 98 14.06 2.03 -9.17
CA GLY A 98 15.24 2.03 -10.04
C GLY A 98 16.28 3.06 -9.59
N MET A 99 16.40 3.26 -8.27
CA MET A 99 17.25 4.26 -7.63
C MET A 99 17.96 3.62 -6.43
N PRO A 100 19.15 4.11 -6.03
CA PRO A 100 19.75 3.69 -4.78
C PRO A 100 18.83 4.07 -3.61
N ASP A 101 18.83 3.25 -2.56
CA ASP A 101 18.16 3.59 -1.32
C ASP A 101 18.85 4.80 -0.70
N PRO A 102 18.18 5.95 -0.50
CA PRO A 102 18.78 7.15 0.08
C PRO A 102 19.26 6.95 1.53
N ALA A 103 18.83 5.88 2.22
CA ALA A 103 19.31 5.51 3.54
C ALA A 103 20.48 4.51 3.51
N ALA A 104 20.75 3.89 2.35
CA ALA A 104 21.94 3.08 2.13
C ALA A 104 23.04 4.01 1.63
N GLY A 105 23.87 4.52 2.55
CA GLY A 105 25.01 5.38 2.24
C GLY A 105 26.00 4.74 1.28
#